data_AF-C6T9V3-F1
#
_entry.id   AF-C6T9V3-F1
#
_cell.length_a   1.000
_cell.length_b   1.000
_cell.length_c   1.000
_cell.angle_alpha   90.00
_cell.angle_beta   90.00
_cell.angle_gamma   90.00
#
_symmetry.space_group_name_H-M   'P 1'
#
loop_
_entity.id
_entity.type
_entity.pdbx_description
1 polymer ?
#
loop_
_entity_poly.entity_id
_entity_poly.type
_entity_poly.pdbx_seq_one_letter_code
_entity_poly.pdbx_strand_id
1 'polypeptide(L)'
;MVPNAHYSIWLDGKLELVVDPYQILERFLWRKNATFAISKHYRRFDVFVEAEANKAAGKYENASIDFQIEFYKNEGLTPYTEAKLPLISDVPEGCVIVREHVPISDLFTCLWFNEVDRFTSRDQISFSTVRDKLLSRVDFHFLMFLDCERRNFVVQKYHRDILERLVAPVAIALSPPPPLETLPEKVARRGPGRRGRDRRPGSRRHRKVVAGGRDINMEANYTVLFV
;
A
#
# COMPACT_ATOMS: atom_id res chain seq x y z
N MET A 1 -3.00 -3.58 -24.46
CA MET A 1 -2.24 -4.82 -24.73
C MET A 1 -1.21 -4.55 -25.80
N VAL A 2 -0.02 -5.16 -25.69
CA VAL A 2 1.02 -5.09 -26.72
C VAL A 2 0.80 -6.24 -27.71
N PRO A 3 0.57 -5.97 -29.00
CA PRO A 3 0.42 -7.03 -30.00
C PRO A 3 1.73 -7.83 -30.08
N ASN A 4 1.64 -9.16 -30.01
CA ASN A 4 2.74 -10.14 -30.07
C ASN A 4 3.45 -10.49 -28.75
N ALA A 5 3.10 -9.88 -27.62
CA ALA A 5 3.63 -10.36 -26.34
C ALA A 5 2.95 -11.67 -25.94
N HIS A 6 3.73 -12.70 -25.63
CA HIS A 6 3.22 -13.98 -25.13
C HIS A 6 3.22 -14.02 -23.59
N TYR A 7 4.11 -13.26 -22.97
CA TYR A 7 4.18 -13.15 -21.52
C TYR A 7 4.25 -11.70 -21.06
N SER A 8 3.81 -11.46 -19.83
CA SER A 8 3.99 -10.18 -19.14
C SER A 8 4.38 -10.38 -17.69
N ILE A 9 5.22 -9.48 -17.20
CA ILE A 9 5.52 -9.31 -15.78
C ILE A 9 5.09 -7.89 -15.40
N TRP A 10 4.03 -7.79 -14.61
CA TRP A 10 3.56 -6.53 -14.04
C TRP A 10 4.21 -6.31 -12.67
N LEU A 11 4.70 -5.10 -12.43
CA LEU A 11 5.37 -4.68 -11.20
C LEU A 11 4.78 -3.36 -10.71
N ASP A 12 4.50 -3.28 -9.42
CA ASP A 12 4.22 -2.01 -8.74
C ASP A 12 5.38 -1.03 -8.94
N GLY A 13 5.11 0.26 -9.13
CA GLY A 13 6.14 1.26 -9.45
C GLY A 13 7.18 1.50 -8.37
N LYS A 14 6.95 1.00 -7.15
CA LYS A 14 7.94 1.01 -6.08
C LYS A 14 8.89 -0.18 -6.16
N LEU A 15 8.75 -1.07 -7.14
CA LEU A 15 9.57 -2.27 -7.29
C LEU A 15 10.52 -2.17 -8.49
N GLU A 16 11.65 -2.85 -8.36
CA GLU A 16 12.61 -3.08 -9.42
C GLU A 16 12.81 -4.57 -9.63
N LEU A 17 12.80 -5.01 -10.88
CA LEU A 17 13.21 -6.36 -11.25
C LEU A 17 14.73 -6.47 -11.19
N VAL A 18 15.26 -7.48 -10.49
CA VAL A 18 16.71 -7.70 -10.33
C VAL A 18 17.18 -9.06 -10.86
N VAL A 19 16.29 -9.82 -11.47
CA VAL A 19 16.56 -11.15 -12.04
C VAL A 19 16.06 -11.18 -13.49
N ASP A 20 16.71 -12.01 -14.31
CA ASP A 20 16.31 -12.26 -15.69
C ASP A 20 14.83 -12.68 -15.77
N PRO A 21 14.00 -11.97 -16.56
CA PRO A 21 12.60 -12.31 -16.82
C PRO A 21 12.38 -13.77 -17.22
N TYR A 22 13.27 -14.37 -18.02
CA TYR A 22 13.13 -15.76 -18.45
C TYR A 22 13.25 -16.74 -17.29
N GLN A 23 14.08 -16.46 -16.29
CA GLN A 23 14.19 -17.29 -15.08
C GLN A 23 12.91 -17.21 -14.23
N ILE A 24 12.23 -16.06 -14.24
CA ILE A 24 10.96 -15.86 -13.54
C ILE A 24 9.84 -16.64 -14.25
N LEU A 25 9.76 -16.53 -15.58
CA LEU A 25 8.81 -17.31 -16.40
C LEU A 25 9.02 -18.81 -16.23
N GLU A 26 10.28 -19.28 -16.30
CA GLU A 26 10.61 -20.68 -16.10
C GLU A 26 10.16 -21.17 -14.71
N ARG A 27 10.48 -20.42 -13.65
CA ARG A 27 10.21 -20.81 -12.27
C ARG A 27 8.72 -20.83 -11.93
N PHE A 28 7.97 -19.81 -12.35
CA PHE A 28 6.59 -19.59 -11.89
C PHE A 28 5.52 -20.00 -12.91
N LEU A 29 5.85 -20.09 -14.19
CA LEU A 29 4.90 -20.55 -15.21
C LEU A 29 5.29 -21.93 -15.73
N TRP A 30 6.41 -22.05 -16.44
CA TRP A 30 6.72 -23.27 -17.23
C TRP A 30 6.94 -24.51 -16.37
N ARG A 31 7.76 -24.45 -15.33
CA ARG A 31 7.99 -25.59 -14.41
C ARG A 31 6.76 -25.94 -13.56
N LYS A 32 5.80 -25.03 -13.47
CA LYS A 32 4.57 -25.18 -12.67
C LYS A 32 3.35 -25.50 -13.53
N ASN A 33 3.49 -25.47 -14.86
CA ASN A 33 2.39 -25.58 -15.81
C ASN A 33 1.25 -24.59 -15.48
N ALA A 34 1.61 -23.37 -15.08
CA ALA A 34 0.69 -22.29 -14.75
C ALA A 34 0.73 -21.21 -15.82
N THR A 35 -0.40 -20.56 -16.08
CA THR A 35 -0.49 -19.42 -17.01
C THR A 35 -0.70 -18.09 -16.28
N PHE A 36 -0.91 -18.13 -14.97
CA PHE A 36 -1.00 -16.95 -14.11
C PHE A 36 -0.36 -17.23 -12.76
N ALA A 37 0.57 -16.38 -12.34
CA ALA A 37 1.24 -16.46 -11.06
C ALA A 37 1.22 -15.11 -10.32
N ILE A 38 0.90 -15.14 -9.03
CA ILE A 38 0.81 -13.96 -8.17
C ILE A 38 1.29 -14.29 -6.76
N SER A 39 1.97 -13.35 -6.10
CA SER A 39 2.40 -13.55 -4.72
C SER A 39 1.22 -13.40 -3.76
N LYS A 40 1.12 -14.26 -2.75
CA LYS A 40 0.21 -14.03 -1.62
C LYS A 40 0.67 -12.85 -0.78
N HIS A 41 -0.28 -12.20 -0.11
CA HIS A 41 0.03 -11.13 0.83
C HIS A 41 0.81 -11.67 2.05
N TYR A 42 1.80 -10.91 2.54
CA TYR A 42 2.77 -11.41 3.52
C TYR A 42 2.20 -11.70 4.92
N ARG A 43 1.05 -11.09 5.27
CA ARG A 43 0.48 -11.15 6.63
C ARG A 43 -0.98 -11.59 6.70
N ARG A 44 -1.76 -11.32 5.66
CA ARG A 44 -3.22 -11.44 5.66
C ARG A 44 -3.59 -12.42 4.56
N PHE A 45 -4.48 -13.35 4.87
CA PHE A 45 -4.79 -14.45 3.96
C PHE A 45 -6.27 -14.60 3.64
N ASP A 46 -7.11 -13.91 4.41
CA ASP A 46 -8.56 -13.95 4.34
C ASP A 46 -9.08 -12.55 3.98
N VAL A 47 -10.03 -12.47 3.05
CA VAL A 47 -10.55 -11.19 2.52
C VAL A 47 -11.28 -10.38 3.59
N PHE A 48 -11.97 -11.02 4.53
CA PHE A 48 -12.67 -10.30 5.60
C PHE A 48 -11.66 -9.65 6.55
N VAL A 49 -10.55 -10.32 6.82
CA VAL A 49 -9.42 -9.73 7.58
C VAL A 49 -8.77 -8.58 6.81
N GLU A 50 -8.62 -8.71 5.49
CA GLU A 50 -8.11 -7.64 4.63
C GLU A 50 -9.05 -6.42 4.63
N ALA A 51 -10.36 -6.63 4.57
CA ALA A 51 -11.36 -5.56 4.60
C ALA A 51 -11.29 -4.74 5.90
N GLU A 52 -11.23 -5.41 7.05
CA GLU A 52 -11.07 -4.73 8.34
C GLU A 52 -9.73 -4.00 8.44
N ALA A 53 -8.65 -4.56 7.87
CA ALA A 53 -7.37 -3.87 7.80
C ALA A 53 -7.43 -2.60 6.94
N ASN A 54 -8.16 -2.62 5.82
CA ASN A 54 -8.34 -1.45 4.96
C ASN A 54 -9.18 -0.35 5.62
N LYS A 55 -10.21 -0.74 6.38
CA LYS A 55 -11.02 0.16 7.22
C LYS A 55 -10.18 0.81 8.31
N ALA A 56 -9.44 0.00 9.07
CA ALA A 56 -8.56 0.49 10.14
C ALA A 56 -7.45 1.42 9.60
N ALA A 57 -6.97 1.18 8.38
CA ALA A 57 -5.97 2.02 7.72
C ALA A 57 -6.56 3.26 7.02
N GLY A 58 -7.88 3.46 7.06
CA GLY A 58 -8.56 4.60 6.45
C GLY A 58 -8.36 4.69 4.93
N LYS A 59 -8.28 3.55 4.24
CA LYS A 59 -7.99 3.51 2.80
C LYS A 59 -9.19 3.91 1.95
N TYR A 60 -10.39 3.65 2.45
CA TYR A 60 -11.68 4.00 1.89
C TYR A 60 -12.66 4.26 3.02
N GLU A 61 -13.79 4.90 2.70
CA GLU A 61 -14.91 5.00 3.63
C GLU A 61 -15.39 3.60 4.04
N ASN A 62 -15.56 3.38 5.35
CA ASN A 62 -15.92 2.07 5.88
C ASN A 62 -17.18 1.50 5.22
N ALA A 63 -18.19 2.36 4.99
CA ALA A 63 -19.44 1.97 4.34
C ALA A 63 -19.25 1.42 2.91
N SER A 64 -18.23 1.91 2.18
CA SER A 64 -17.94 1.41 0.82
C SER A 64 -17.33 0.01 0.87
N ILE A 65 -16.42 -0.23 1.82
CA ILE A 65 -15.82 -1.54 2.05
C ILE A 65 -16.89 -2.53 2.54
N ASP A 66 -17.72 -2.12 3.51
CA ASP A 66 -18.79 -2.95 4.05
C ASP A 66 -19.77 -3.35 2.95
N PHE A 67 -20.19 -2.42 2.09
CA PHE A 67 -21.06 -2.70 0.95
C PHE A 67 -20.43 -3.71 -0.04
N GLN A 68 -19.15 -3.56 -0.38
CA GLN A 68 -18.43 -4.48 -1.26
C GLN A 68 -18.38 -5.89 -0.66
N ILE A 69 -18.06 -6.00 0.64
CA ILE A 69 -17.97 -7.28 1.34
C ILE A 69 -19.34 -7.97 1.44
N GLU A 70 -20.39 -7.24 1.79
CA GLU A 70 -21.75 -7.80 1.83
C GLU A 70 -22.22 -8.25 0.44
N PHE A 71 -21.90 -7.49 -0.61
CA PHE A 71 -22.15 -7.92 -1.98
C PHE A 71 -21.44 -9.26 -2.30
N TYR A 72 -20.16 -9.40 -1.92
CA TYR A 72 -19.43 -10.66 -2.15
C TYR A 72 -19.95 -11.82 -1.32
N LYS A 73 -20.37 -11.62 -0.07
CA LYS A 73 -21.03 -12.66 0.73
C LYS A 73 -22.29 -13.17 0.06
N ASN A 74 -23.12 -12.27 -0.48
CA ASN A 74 -24.33 -12.61 -1.21
C ASN A 74 -24.04 -13.38 -2.51
N GLU A 75 -22.88 -13.15 -3.11
CA GLU A 75 -22.38 -13.89 -4.27
C GLU A 75 -21.66 -15.20 -3.90
N GLY A 76 -21.63 -15.57 -2.62
CA GLY A 76 -21.09 -16.85 -2.14
C GLY A 76 -19.64 -16.80 -1.60
N LEU A 77 -19.07 -15.62 -1.38
CA LEU A 77 -17.75 -15.51 -0.76
C LEU A 77 -17.78 -16.03 0.68
N THR A 78 -16.91 -16.99 0.97
CA THR A 78 -16.73 -17.61 2.29
C THR A 78 -15.33 -17.35 2.84
N PRO A 79 -15.13 -17.40 4.17
CA PRO A 79 -13.81 -17.25 4.77
C PRO A 79 -12.79 -18.21 4.17
N TYR A 80 -11.53 -17.78 4.14
CA TYR A 80 -10.45 -18.62 3.67
C TYR A 80 -10.31 -19.86 4.56
N THR A 81 -10.18 -21.02 3.94
CA THR A 81 -9.87 -22.30 4.60
C THR A 81 -8.94 -23.12 3.72
N GLU A 82 -8.27 -24.11 4.31
CA GLU A 82 -7.38 -25.02 3.56
C GLU A 82 -8.12 -25.88 2.51
N ALA A 83 -9.46 -25.91 2.53
CA ALA A 83 -10.25 -26.52 1.46
C ALA A 83 -10.05 -25.84 0.10
N LYS A 84 -9.53 -24.59 0.07
CA LYS A 84 -9.22 -23.85 -1.16
C LYS A 84 -7.84 -24.18 -1.75
N LEU A 85 -7.07 -25.10 -1.15
CA LEU A 85 -5.80 -25.56 -1.71
C LEU A 85 -5.97 -26.08 -3.15
N PRO A 86 -5.01 -25.85 -4.06
CA PRO A 86 -3.64 -25.38 -3.80
C PRO A 86 -3.48 -23.86 -3.66
N LEU A 87 -4.57 -23.08 -3.71
CA LEU A 87 -4.51 -21.63 -3.48
C LEU A 87 -4.36 -21.34 -1.99
N ILE A 88 -3.16 -20.95 -1.59
CA ILE A 88 -2.74 -20.78 -0.19
C ILE A 88 -3.24 -19.49 0.48
N SER A 89 -4.05 -18.68 -0.22
CA SER A 89 -4.63 -17.44 0.30
C SER A 89 -5.73 -16.90 -0.62
N ASP A 90 -6.65 -16.13 -0.05
CA ASP A 90 -7.61 -15.29 -0.77
C ASP A 90 -7.07 -13.88 -1.11
N VAL A 91 -5.95 -13.48 -0.50
CA VAL A 91 -5.44 -12.12 -0.53
C VAL A 91 -4.09 -12.10 -1.26
N PRO A 92 -4.04 -11.62 -2.52
CA PRO A 92 -2.77 -11.41 -3.19
C PRO A 92 -2.06 -10.19 -2.60
N GLU A 93 -0.73 -10.14 -2.69
CA GLU A 93 0.01 -8.90 -2.44
C GLU A 93 -0.28 -7.87 -3.54
N GLY A 94 -0.61 -8.34 -4.76
CA GLY A 94 -0.95 -7.51 -5.91
C GLY A 94 0.24 -6.81 -6.57
N CYS A 95 1.40 -6.71 -5.90
CA CYS A 95 2.53 -5.92 -6.39
C CYS A 95 3.38 -6.56 -7.51
N VAL A 96 3.20 -7.86 -7.77
CA VAL A 96 3.86 -8.60 -8.86
C VAL A 96 2.89 -9.60 -9.46
N ILE A 97 2.71 -9.55 -10.78
CA ILE A 97 1.90 -10.52 -11.55
C ILE A 97 2.75 -11.05 -12.70
N VAL A 98 2.87 -12.37 -12.81
CA VAL A 98 3.56 -13.05 -13.90
C VAL A 98 2.52 -13.81 -14.70
N ARG A 99 2.40 -13.52 -15.99
CA ARG A 99 1.25 -13.96 -16.78
C ARG A 99 1.66 -14.40 -18.18
N GLU A 100 1.15 -15.54 -18.61
CA GLU A 100 1.07 -15.92 -20.01
C GLU A 100 -0.22 -15.35 -20.61
N HIS A 101 -0.16 -14.77 -21.79
CA HIS A 101 -1.30 -14.20 -22.51
C HIS A 101 -2.07 -15.32 -23.23
N VAL A 102 -3.00 -15.93 -22.52
CA VAL A 102 -3.96 -16.91 -23.03
C VAL A 102 -5.39 -16.45 -22.75
N PRO A 103 -6.40 -16.91 -23.51
CA PRO A 103 -7.77 -16.41 -23.35
C PRO A 103 -8.30 -16.42 -21.92
N ILE A 104 -7.97 -17.45 -21.14
CA ILE A 104 -8.45 -17.58 -19.76
C ILE A 104 -7.78 -16.61 -18.77
N SER A 105 -6.47 -16.37 -18.91
CA SER A 105 -5.74 -15.45 -18.03
C SER A 105 -6.10 -13.99 -18.34
N ASP A 106 -6.35 -13.68 -19.60
CA ASP A 106 -6.85 -12.37 -20.02
C ASP A 106 -8.28 -12.13 -19.53
N LEU A 107 -9.18 -13.13 -19.67
CA LEU A 107 -10.53 -13.06 -19.13
C LEU A 107 -10.54 -12.84 -17.61
N PHE A 108 -9.73 -13.61 -16.87
CA PHE A 108 -9.62 -13.44 -15.42
C PHE A 108 -9.23 -12.00 -15.06
N THR A 109 -8.20 -11.48 -15.75
CA THR A 109 -7.71 -10.12 -15.49
C THR A 109 -8.81 -9.10 -15.81
N CYS A 110 -9.53 -9.22 -16.92
CA CYS A 110 -10.65 -8.33 -17.23
C CYS A 110 -11.74 -8.36 -16.15
N LEU A 111 -12.16 -9.56 -15.71
CA LEU A 111 -13.18 -9.70 -14.67
C LEU A 111 -12.72 -9.12 -13.33
N TRP A 112 -11.44 -9.33 -12.99
CA TRP A 112 -10.87 -8.81 -11.74
C TRP A 112 -10.80 -7.28 -11.75
N PHE A 113 -10.29 -6.69 -12.83
CA PHE A 113 -10.21 -5.23 -12.96
C PHE A 113 -11.59 -4.57 -13.08
N ASN A 114 -12.60 -5.24 -13.63
CA ASN A 114 -13.98 -4.76 -13.57
C ASN A 114 -14.48 -4.60 -12.14
N GLU A 115 -14.11 -5.52 -11.23
CA GLU A 115 -14.48 -5.43 -9.81
C GLU A 115 -13.71 -4.33 -9.07
N VAL A 116 -12.43 -4.13 -9.43
CA VAL A 116 -11.59 -3.02 -8.92
C VAL A 116 -12.17 -1.66 -9.32
N ASP A 117 -12.66 -1.52 -10.55
CA ASP A 117 -13.31 -0.30 -11.04
C ASP A 117 -14.70 -0.08 -10.43
N ARG A 118 -15.45 -1.17 -10.25
CA ARG A 118 -16.82 -1.14 -9.74
C ARG A 118 -16.94 -0.76 -8.25
N PHE A 119 -15.99 -1.21 -7.43
CA PHE A 119 -16.05 -1.05 -5.97
C PHE A 119 -14.89 -0.18 -5.46
N THR A 120 -14.05 -0.73 -4.60
CA THR A 120 -12.82 -0.06 -4.16
C THR A 120 -11.67 -0.51 -5.05
N SER A 121 -10.70 0.38 -5.29
CA SER A 121 -9.51 0.02 -6.07
C SER A 121 -8.56 -0.96 -5.35
N ARG A 122 -8.99 -1.53 -4.21
CA ARG A 122 -8.24 -2.53 -3.44
C ARG A 122 -8.44 -3.89 -4.10
N ASP A 123 -7.64 -4.13 -5.11
CA ASP A 123 -7.45 -5.39 -5.82
C ASP A 123 -7.39 -6.62 -4.90
N GLN A 124 -6.80 -6.48 -3.72
CA GLN A 124 -6.73 -7.50 -2.66
C GLN A 124 -8.11 -7.99 -2.19
N ILE A 125 -9.13 -7.14 -2.20
CA ILE A 125 -10.49 -7.47 -1.72
C ILE A 125 -11.31 -8.20 -2.79
N SER A 126 -11.13 -7.83 -4.07
CA SER A 126 -11.92 -8.38 -5.18
C SER A 126 -11.38 -9.69 -5.76
N PHE A 127 -10.10 -10.00 -5.53
CA PHE A 127 -9.41 -11.13 -6.16
C PHE A 127 -10.11 -12.48 -5.94
N SER A 128 -10.39 -12.84 -4.69
CA SER A 128 -10.95 -14.15 -4.34
C SER A 128 -12.32 -14.39 -4.93
N THR A 129 -13.19 -13.39 -4.94
CA THR A 129 -14.54 -13.50 -5.51
C THR A 129 -14.47 -13.82 -7.01
N VAL A 130 -13.63 -13.11 -7.76
CA VAL A 130 -13.49 -13.35 -9.20
C VAL A 130 -12.85 -14.71 -9.47
N ARG A 131 -11.81 -15.04 -8.71
CA ARG A 131 -11.12 -16.33 -8.76
C ARG A 131 -12.10 -17.48 -8.52
N ASP A 132 -12.87 -17.44 -7.43
CA ASP A 132 -13.78 -18.52 -7.04
C ASP A 132 -14.91 -18.68 -8.06
N LYS A 133 -15.47 -17.58 -8.56
CA LYS A 133 -16.46 -17.62 -9.65
C LYS A 133 -15.89 -18.22 -10.93
N LEU A 134 -14.66 -17.88 -11.29
CA LEU A 134 -14.02 -18.43 -12.49
C LEU A 134 -13.74 -19.93 -12.32
N LEU A 135 -13.11 -20.33 -11.21
CA LEU A 135 -12.77 -21.73 -10.92
C LEU A 135 -14.00 -22.63 -10.78
N SER A 136 -15.16 -22.08 -10.44
CA SER A 136 -16.42 -22.84 -10.43
C SER A 136 -16.91 -23.24 -11.83
N ARG A 137 -16.37 -22.65 -12.90
CA ARG A 137 -16.84 -22.82 -14.28
C ARG A 137 -15.80 -23.38 -15.23
N VAL A 138 -14.52 -23.11 -14.97
CA VAL A 138 -13.42 -23.47 -15.86
C VAL A 138 -12.24 -23.97 -15.06
N ASP A 139 -11.55 -24.98 -15.59
CA ASP A 139 -10.27 -25.41 -15.05
C ASP A 139 -9.22 -24.36 -15.42
N PHE A 140 -8.66 -23.70 -14.41
CA PHE A 140 -7.67 -22.64 -14.58
C PHE A 140 -6.60 -22.74 -13.51
N HIS A 141 -5.36 -22.97 -13.94
CA HIS A 141 -4.26 -23.18 -13.01
C HIS A 141 -3.62 -21.86 -12.58
N PHE A 142 -4.02 -21.40 -11.39
CA PHE A 142 -3.35 -20.31 -10.68
C PHE A 142 -2.18 -20.82 -9.86
N LEU A 143 -1.02 -20.18 -10.00
CA LEU A 143 0.06 -20.32 -9.05
C LEU A 143 0.05 -19.15 -8.06
N MET A 144 -0.16 -19.46 -6.79
CA MET A 144 0.04 -18.48 -5.72
C MET A 144 1.33 -18.78 -4.96
N PHE A 145 2.35 -17.94 -5.14
CA PHE A 145 3.67 -18.12 -4.52
C PHE A 145 3.85 -17.25 -3.27
N LEU A 146 4.87 -17.53 -2.46
CA LEU A 146 5.09 -16.83 -1.20
C LEU A 146 5.70 -15.44 -1.40
N ASP A 147 5.40 -14.48 -0.51
CA ASP A 147 6.04 -13.16 -0.51
C ASP A 147 7.58 -13.26 -0.38
N CYS A 148 8.10 -14.25 0.35
CA CYS A 148 9.55 -14.46 0.42
C CYS A 148 10.15 -14.88 -0.93
N GLU A 149 9.41 -15.60 -1.77
CA GLU A 149 9.87 -15.95 -3.12
C GLU A 149 9.88 -14.73 -4.04
N ARG A 150 8.87 -13.86 -3.92
CA ARG A 150 8.82 -12.56 -4.59
C ARG A 150 10.09 -11.75 -4.34
N ARG A 151 10.49 -11.62 -3.07
CA ARG A 151 11.67 -10.85 -2.63
C ARG A 151 13.01 -11.36 -3.20
N ASN A 152 13.04 -12.55 -3.79
CA ASN A 152 14.25 -13.07 -4.43
C ASN A 152 14.52 -12.45 -5.81
N PHE A 153 13.50 -11.85 -6.44
CA PHE A 153 13.63 -11.32 -7.81
C PHE A 153 13.15 -9.88 -7.99
N VAL A 154 12.53 -9.28 -6.96
CA VAL A 154 12.25 -7.84 -6.93
C VAL A 154 12.75 -7.18 -5.66
N VAL A 155 13.21 -5.93 -5.78
CA VAL A 155 13.61 -5.08 -4.66
C VAL A 155 12.78 -3.81 -4.64
N GLN A 156 12.61 -3.20 -3.46
CA GLN A 156 11.89 -1.94 -3.34
C GLN A 156 12.81 -0.78 -3.74
N LYS A 157 12.42 -0.01 -4.76
CA LYS A 157 13.01 1.29 -5.07
C LYS A 157 12.64 2.25 -3.95
N TYR A 158 13.64 2.77 -3.26
CA TYR A 158 13.47 4.01 -2.54
C TYR A 158 13.53 5.13 -3.57
N HIS A 159 12.42 5.83 -3.78
CA HIS A 159 12.47 7.01 -4.64
C HIS A 159 13.49 7.99 -4.06
N ARG A 160 14.38 8.49 -4.92
CA ARG A 160 15.55 9.31 -4.55
C ARG A 160 15.15 10.54 -3.72
N ASP A 161 13.96 11.09 -3.97
CA ASP A 161 13.34 12.19 -3.23
C ASP A 161 12.98 11.85 -1.77
N ILE A 162 12.65 10.58 -1.47
CA ILE A 162 12.41 10.10 -0.09
C ILE A 162 13.74 9.98 0.65
N LEU A 163 14.78 9.44 0.00
CA LEU A 163 16.13 9.39 0.58
C LEU A 163 16.70 10.80 0.79
N GLU A 164 16.52 11.71 -0.16
CA GLU A 164 16.94 13.11 -0.04
C GLU A 164 16.19 13.87 1.07
N ARG A 165 14.90 13.56 1.31
CA ARG A 165 14.14 14.08 2.47
C ARG A 165 14.61 13.49 3.81
N LEU A 166 15.02 12.22 3.84
CA LEU A 166 15.57 11.58 5.04
C LEU A 166 17.00 12.04 5.35
N VAL A 167 17.73 12.53 4.34
CA VAL A 167 19.11 13.03 4.43
C VAL A 167 19.18 14.56 4.63
N ALA A 168 18.04 15.26 4.63
CA ALA A 168 18.01 16.71 4.89
C ALA A 168 18.69 17.02 6.25
N PRO A 169 19.77 17.84 6.26
CA PRO A 169 20.65 17.93 7.40
C PRO A 169 19.97 18.57 8.61
N VAL A 170 20.26 18.00 9.79
CA VAL A 170 20.06 18.62 11.11
C VAL A 170 20.50 20.08 11.01
N ALA A 171 19.61 20.99 11.35
CA ALA A 171 19.87 22.42 11.37
C ALA A 171 21.23 22.68 12.03
N ILE A 172 22.11 23.35 11.29
CA ILE A 172 23.37 23.89 11.79
C ILE A 172 23.03 24.63 13.07
N ALA A 173 23.57 24.16 14.20
CA ALA A 173 23.46 24.85 15.47
C ALA A 173 23.96 26.28 15.26
N LEU A 174 23.06 27.25 15.39
CA LEU A 174 23.41 28.66 15.45
C LEU A 174 24.41 28.81 16.60
N SER A 175 25.62 29.23 16.26
CA SER A 175 26.69 29.53 17.21
C SER A 175 26.13 30.40 18.36
N PRO A 176 26.49 30.15 19.62
CA PRO A 176 26.04 30.99 20.71
C PRO A 176 26.57 32.43 20.53
N PRO A 177 25.80 33.46 20.92
CA PRO A 177 26.26 34.84 20.79
C PRO A 177 27.47 35.09 21.72
N PRO A 178 28.38 36.01 21.34
CA PRO A 178 29.56 36.31 22.15
C PRO A 178 29.18 37.00 23.47
N PRO A 179 30.00 36.87 24.54
CA PRO A 179 29.73 37.47 25.83
C PRO A 179 29.78 39.00 25.77
N LEU A 180 28.82 39.68 26.42
CA LEU A 180 28.88 41.13 26.64
C LEU A 180 30.05 41.49 27.57
N GLU A 181 30.91 42.40 27.12
CA GLU A 181 31.94 43.03 27.95
C GLU A 181 31.31 43.97 28.99
N THR A 182 31.60 43.70 30.27
CA THR A 182 31.24 44.54 31.42
C THR A 182 32.31 45.59 31.69
N LEU A 183 31.91 46.86 31.83
CA LEU A 183 32.66 47.91 32.53
C LEU A 183 31.71 48.78 33.38
N PRO A 184 32.21 49.46 34.45
CA PRO A 184 31.64 49.35 35.79
C PRO A 184 30.69 50.47 36.25
N GLU A 185 30.03 50.17 37.37
CA GLU A 185 29.00 50.92 38.10
C GLU A 185 29.27 52.42 38.36
N LYS A 186 28.19 53.21 38.33
CA LYS A 186 27.95 54.30 39.29
C LYS A 186 26.50 54.37 39.77
N VAL A 187 26.36 53.99 41.04
CA VAL A 187 25.38 54.25 42.10
C VAL A 187 24.43 55.46 41.91
N ALA A 188 23.10 55.27 42.12
CA ALA A 188 22.33 55.85 43.26
C ALA A 188 20.78 55.88 43.12
N ARG A 189 20.12 55.35 44.17
CA ARG A 189 18.91 55.87 44.90
C ARG A 189 17.46 55.52 44.49
N ARG A 190 16.93 54.52 45.24
CA ARG A 190 15.66 54.43 46.05
C ARG A 190 14.38 55.19 45.63
N GLY A 191 13.27 54.42 45.59
CA GLY A 191 11.89 54.87 45.88
C GLY A 191 10.86 53.70 45.84
N PRO A 192 9.95 53.51 46.82
CA PRO A 192 9.20 52.26 47.00
C PRO A 192 7.67 52.34 46.75
N GLY A 193 7.02 51.17 46.59
CA GLY A 193 5.58 50.93 46.81
C GLY A 193 4.84 50.38 45.59
N ARG A 194 3.75 49.60 45.67
CA ARG A 194 2.95 48.98 46.74
C ARG A 194 1.99 47.99 46.04
N ARG A 195 1.71 46.85 46.71
CA ARG A 195 0.43 46.09 46.80
C ARG A 195 -0.43 45.82 45.55
N GLY A 196 -0.84 44.55 45.38
CA GLY A 196 -2.13 44.23 44.75
C GLY A 196 -2.30 42.75 44.39
N ARG A 197 -3.04 42.03 45.24
CA ARG A 197 -3.49 40.63 45.11
C ARG A 197 -4.74 40.60 44.19
N ASP A 198 -4.94 39.61 43.33
CA ASP A 198 -6.12 38.71 43.37
C ASP A 198 -6.26 37.72 42.20
N ARG A 199 -7.12 36.74 42.49
CA ARG A 199 -7.28 35.37 41.98
C ARG A 199 -8.19 35.22 40.73
N ARG A 200 -7.78 34.29 39.85
CA ARG A 200 -8.57 33.20 39.17
C ARG A 200 -9.67 33.59 38.14
N PRO A 201 -10.27 32.63 37.38
CA PRO A 201 -9.76 32.14 36.09
C PRO A 201 -10.86 32.21 34.97
N GLY A 202 -10.53 31.97 33.70
CA GLY A 202 -11.59 31.95 32.69
C GLY A 202 -11.22 31.49 31.29
N SER A 203 -11.90 30.41 30.89
CA SER A 203 -12.46 30.16 29.56
C SER A 203 -11.59 29.47 28.50
N ARG A 204 -11.89 28.17 28.34
CA ARG A 204 -11.67 27.36 27.14
C ARG A 204 -12.26 28.05 25.91
N ARG A 205 -11.48 28.14 24.83
CA ARG A 205 -12.03 28.18 23.46
C ARG A 205 -11.35 27.13 22.59
N HIS A 206 -12.16 26.19 22.14
CA HIS A 206 -11.87 25.23 21.08
C HIS A 206 -11.50 25.97 19.81
N ARG A 207 -10.32 25.67 19.24
CA ARG A 207 -9.95 26.08 17.89
C ARG A 207 -10.15 24.88 16.96
N LYS A 208 -11.13 24.99 16.05
CA LYS A 208 -11.31 24.12 14.89
C LYS A 208 -9.99 24.05 14.11
N VAL A 209 -9.49 22.86 13.87
CA VAL A 209 -8.43 22.59 12.89
C VAL A 209 -9.14 22.18 11.61
N VAL A 210 -9.00 23.00 10.57
CA VAL A 210 -9.41 22.68 9.20
C VAL A 210 -8.39 21.68 8.68
N ALA A 211 -8.85 20.47 8.35
CA ALA A 211 -8.05 19.47 7.66
C ALA A 211 -7.86 19.92 6.20
N GLY A 212 -6.71 20.53 5.91
CA GLY A 212 -6.25 20.70 4.54
C GLY A 212 -5.75 19.36 4.04
N GLY A 213 -6.61 18.63 3.30
CA GLY A 213 -6.19 17.50 2.48
C GLY A 213 -5.15 18.01 1.48
N ARG A 214 -3.92 17.50 1.58
CA ARG A 214 -2.96 17.60 0.49
C ARG A 214 -3.27 16.44 -0.44
N ASP A 215 -3.90 16.75 -1.56
CA ASP A 215 -3.92 15.85 -2.71
C ASP A 215 -2.48 15.72 -3.20
N ILE A 216 -1.80 14.68 -2.71
CA ILE A 216 -0.55 14.21 -3.31
C ILE A 216 -1.01 13.42 -4.53
N ASN A 217 -0.99 14.08 -5.69
CA ASN A 217 -1.20 13.43 -6.97
C ASN A 217 -0.01 12.50 -7.21
N MET A 218 -0.11 11.28 -6.68
CA MET A 218 0.87 10.23 -6.85
C MET A 218 0.50 9.54 -8.16
N GLU A 219 1.14 9.94 -9.26
CA GLU A 219 1.07 9.16 -10.50
C GLU A 219 1.37 7.70 -10.14
N ALA A 220 0.39 6.83 -10.39
CA ALA A 220 0.55 5.41 -10.17
C ALA A 220 1.55 4.89 -11.19
N ASN A 221 2.83 4.96 -10.84
CA ASN A 221 3.89 4.35 -11.60
C ASN A 221 3.75 2.83 -11.46
N TYR A 222 3.88 2.12 -12.57
CA TYR A 222 4.00 0.67 -12.63
C TYR A 222 4.90 0.33 -13.81
N THR A 223 5.53 -0.83 -13.77
CA THR A 223 6.35 -1.35 -14.88
C THR A 223 5.69 -2.61 -15.41
N VAL A 224 5.48 -2.68 -16.73
CA VAL A 224 5.10 -3.92 -17.40
C VAL A 224 6.21 -4.29 -18.34
N LEU A 225 6.83 -5.44 -18.10
CA LEU A 225 7.73 -6.06 -19.05
C LEU A 225 6.92 -7.02 -19.92
N PHE A 226 7.03 -6.85 -21.23
CA PHE A 226 6.49 -7.78 -22.22
C PHE A 226 7.63 -8.64 -22.74
N VAL A 227 7.43 -9.96 -22.72
CA VAL A 227 8.40 -10.98 -23.18
C VAL A 227 7.78 -11.79 -24.30
#